data_AF-A0A377M7Y7-F1
#
_entry.id   AF-A0A377M7Y7-F1
#
_cell.length_a   1.000
_cell.length_b   1.000
_cell.length_c   1.000
_cell.angle_alpha   90.00
_cell.angle_beta   90.00
_cell.angle_gamma   90.00
#
_symmetry.space_group_name_H-M   'P 1'
#
loop_
_entity.id
_entity.type
_entity.pdbx_description
1 polymer ?
#
loop_
_entity_poly.entity_id
_entity_poly.type
_entity_poly.pdbx_seq_one_letter_code
_entity_poly.pdbx_strand_id
1 'polypeptide(L)' 'MWDSQLNYLAERGFRAIAFDRRGFGRSDQPWNGYDYDTFASDINDLITTLDLQDVTLVGFSMGGAT' A
#
# COMPACT_ATOMS: atom_id res chain seq x y z
N MET A 1 12.02 -0.09 -3.31
CA MET A 1 11.40 -0.02 -4.66
C MET A 1 10.86 1.38 -4.91
N TRP A 2 9.99 1.86 -4.02
CA TRP A 2 9.35 3.17 -4.17
C TRP A 2 10.19 4.35 -3.65
N ASP A 3 11.42 4.12 -3.18
CA ASP A 3 12.20 5.12 -2.43
C ASP A 3 12.38 6.44 -3.21
N SER A 4 12.71 6.35 -4.51
CA SER A 4 12.86 7.54 -5.36
C SER A 4 11.53 8.29 -5.57
N GLN A 5 10.43 7.56 -5.77
CA GLN A 5 9.10 8.17 -5.97
C GLN A 5 8.55 8.76 -4.67
N LEU A 6 8.76 8.11 -3.53
CA LEU A 6 8.36 8.63 -2.22
C LEU A 6 9.05 9.96 -1.93
N ASN A 7 10.37 10.03 -2.14
CA ASN A 7 11.13 11.27 -1.97
C ASN A 7 10.64 12.36 -2.93
N TYR A 8 10.48 12.04 -4.22
CA TYR A 8 9.99 13.00 -5.22
C TYR A 8 8.62 13.61 -4.88
N LEU A 9 7.70 12.79 -4.32
CA LEU A 9 6.37 13.22 -3.90
C LEU A 9 6.42 14.04 -2.61
N ALA A 10 7.21 13.60 -1.64
CA ALA A 10 7.40 14.32 -0.37
C ALA A 10 7.97 15.73 -0.60
N GLU A 11 8.95 15.87 -1.51
CA GLU A 11 9.52 17.16 -1.92
C GLU A 11 8.48 18.12 -2.56
N ARG A 12 7.35 17.60 -3.04
CA ARG A 12 6.26 18.37 -3.65
C ARG A 12 5.07 18.59 -2.70
N GLY A 13 5.24 18.28 -1.41
CA GLY A 13 4.23 18.51 -0.39
C GLY A 13 3.18 17.40 -0.27
N PHE A 14 3.37 16.26 -0.92
CA PHE A 14 2.49 15.11 -0.76
C PHE A 14 2.90 14.25 0.44
N ARG A 15 1.92 13.74 1.18
CA ARG A 15 2.13 12.64 2.13
C ARG A 15 2.16 11.33 1.33
N ALA A 16 3.36 10.78 1.12
CA ALA A 16 3.54 9.52 0.41
C ALA A 16 3.69 8.35 1.40
N ILE A 17 2.88 7.30 1.24
CA ILE A 17 2.89 6.11 2.10
C ILE A 17 3.11 4.89 1.21
N ALA A 18 4.12 4.09 1.53
CA ALA A 18 4.32 2.76 0.97
C ALA A 18 4.24 1.73 2.09
N PHE A 19 3.59 0.60 1.82
CA PHE A 19 3.46 -0.51 2.77
C PHE A 19 3.90 -1.81 2.09
N ASP A 20 4.34 -2.78 2.90
CA ASP A 20 4.64 -4.12 2.42
C ASP A 20 3.35 -4.95 2.44
N ARG A 21 2.97 -5.54 1.32
CA ARG A 21 1.83 -6.47 1.28
C ARG A 21 2.14 -7.68 2.18
N ARG A 22 1.10 -8.29 2.79
CA ARG A 22 1.22 -9.60 3.45
C ARG A 22 2.06 -10.60 2.62
N GLY A 23 2.95 -11.32 3.28
CA GLY A 23 3.89 -12.25 2.65
C GLY A 23 5.15 -11.60 2.03
N PHE A 24 5.30 -10.27 2.10
CA PHE A 24 6.45 -9.56 1.56
C PHE A 24 7.10 -8.64 2.60
N GLY A 25 8.41 -8.39 2.40
CA GLY A 25 9.15 -7.38 3.15
C GLY A 25 9.10 -7.60 4.65
N ARG A 26 8.59 -6.59 5.37
CA ARG A 26 8.48 -6.56 6.83
C ARG A 26 7.10 -6.93 7.36
N SER A 27 6.13 -7.16 6.48
CA SER A 27 4.79 -7.59 6.87
C SER A 27 4.77 -9.07 7.26
N ASP A 28 3.72 -9.44 7.99
CA ASP A 28 3.49 -10.82 8.40
C ASP A 28 3.41 -11.76 7.20
N GLN A 29 3.77 -13.03 7.42
CA GLN A 29 3.82 -14.08 6.41
C GLN A 29 2.79 -15.18 6.74
N PRO A 30 1.47 -14.90 6.63
CA PRO A 30 0.44 -15.89 6.88
C PRO A 30 0.43 -16.97 5.80
N TRP A 31 -0.14 -18.13 6.11
CA TRP A 31 -0.31 -19.24 5.15
C TRP A 31 -1.44 -18.99 4.12
N ASN A 32 -2.35 -18.07 4.40
CA ASN A 32 -3.61 -17.87 3.66
C ASN A 32 -3.92 -16.37 3.43
N GLY A 33 -4.97 -16.12 2.62
CA GLY A 33 -5.42 -14.78 2.26
C GLY A 33 -4.61 -14.13 1.13
N TYR A 34 -4.10 -14.94 0.19
CA TYR A 34 -3.42 -14.45 -1.02
C TYR A 34 -4.39 -14.38 -2.21
N ASP A 35 -5.47 -13.65 -2.02
CA ASP A 35 -6.51 -13.35 -3.01
C ASP A 35 -6.79 -11.85 -3.04
N TYR A 36 -7.38 -11.38 -4.14
CA TYR A 36 -7.56 -9.94 -4.35
C TYR A 36 -8.54 -9.30 -3.38
N ASP A 37 -9.58 -10.01 -2.94
CA ASP A 37 -10.53 -9.48 -1.95
C ASP A 37 -9.83 -9.22 -0.62
N THR A 38 -8.96 -10.14 -0.20
CA THR A 38 -8.13 -9.97 1.00
C THR A 38 -7.12 -8.84 0.84
N PHE A 39 -6.46 -8.75 -0.31
CA PHE A 39 -5.49 -7.66 -0.54
C PHE A 39 -6.16 -6.29 -0.58
N ALA A 40 -7.34 -6.16 -1.18
CA ALA A 40 -8.13 -4.93 -1.17
C ALA A 40 -8.56 -4.56 0.25
N SER A 41 -8.94 -5.56 1.05
CA SER A 41 -9.29 -5.37 2.46
C SER A 41 -8.10 -4.86 3.28
N ASP A 42 -6.89 -5.38 3.07
CA ASP A 42 -5.67 -4.87 3.72
C ASP A 42 -5.43 -3.37 3.41
N ILE A 43 -5.67 -2.95 2.17
CA ILE A 43 -5.57 -1.53 1.78
C ILE A 43 -6.63 -0.70 2.48
N ASN A 44 -7.88 -1.19 2.51
CA ASN A 44 -8.98 -0.52 3.19
C ASN A 44 -8.68 -0.34 4.69
N ASP A 45 -8.14 -1.36 5.34
CA ASP A 45 -7.75 -1.32 6.74
C ASP A 45 -6.64 -0.30 6.99
N LEU A 46 -5.64 -0.21 6.11
CA LEU A 46 -4.59 0.80 6.18
C LEU A 46 -5.17 2.23 6.06
N ILE A 47 -6.03 2.47 5.08
CA ILE A 47 -6.69 3.77 4.85
C ILE A 47 -7.51 4.18 6.07
N THR A 48 -8.32 3.26 6.57
CA THR A 48 -9.24 3.51 7.70
C THR A 48 -8.46 3.72 9.00
N THR A 49 -7.46 2.88 9.27
CA THR A 49 -6.66 2.95 10.51
C THR A 49 -5.86 4.25 10.59
N LEU A 50 -5.37 4.75 9.45
CA LEU A 50 -4.60 5.99 9.37
C LEU A 50 -5.47 7.24 9.14
N ASP A 51 -6.80 7.08 9.08
CA ASP A 51 -7.80 8.10 8.76
C ASP A 51 -7.40 8.94 7.53
N LEU A 52 -7.09 8.25 6.42
CA LEU A 52 -6.69 8.91 5.19
C LEU A 52 -7.91 9.35 4.38
N GLN A 53 -7.94 10.62 4.01
CA GLN A 53 -8.96 11.23 3.16
C GLN A 53 -8.31 11.72 1.86
N ASP A 54 -9.08 11.83 0.78
CA ASP A 54 -8.63 12.30 -0.54
C ASP A 54 -7.39 11.58 -1.09
N VAL A 55 -7.37 10.24 -0.97
CA VAL A 55 -6.23 9.42 -1.35
C VAL A 55 -6.12 9.21 -2.86
N THR A 56 -4.88 9.16 -3.36
CA THR A 56 -4.56 8.64 -4.70
C THR A 56 -3.84 7.31 -4.53
N LEU A 57 -4.46 6.22 -5.01
CA LEU A 57 -3.85 4.88 -4.99
C LEU A 57 -2.96 4.69 -6.23
N VAL A 58 -1.72 4.24 -6.00
CA VAL A 58 -0.74 3.98 -7.06
C VAL A 58 -0.29 2.52 -6.98
N GLY A 59 -0.72 1.72 -7.94
CA GLY A 59 -0.39 0.30 -8.05
C GLY A 59 0.63 0.00 -9.15
N PHE A 60 1.59 -0.89 -8.88
CA PHE A 60 2.53 -1.40 -9.88
C PHE A 60 2.37 -2.92 -10.04
N SER A 61 2.25 -3.39 -11.28
CA SER A 61 2.05 -4.81 -11.62
C SER A 61 0.86 -5.40 -10.85
N MET A 62 1.06 -6.47 -10.06
CA MET A 62 0.00 -7.04 -9.20
C MET A 62 -0.62 -6.03 -8.24
N GLY A 63 0.11 -4.98 -7.84
CA GLY A 63 -0.43 -3.89 -7.02
C GLY A 63 -1.48 -3.02 -7.70
N GLY A 64 -1.62 -3.08 -9.03
CA GLY A 64 -2.65 -2.34 -9.75
C GLY A 64 -4.03 -2.99 -9.72
N ALA A 65 -4.11 -4.28 -9.40
CA ALA A 65 -5.37 -5.03 -9.30
C ALA A 65 -5.80 -5.25 -7.84
N THR A 66 -5.05 -4.70 -6.89
CA THR A 66 -5.33 -4.75 -5.44
C THR A 66 -6.24 -3.62 -5.02
#